data_AF-A0A9X2ZAN3-F1
#
_entry.id   AF-A0A9X2ZAN3-F1
#
_cell.length_a   1.000
_cell.length_b   1.000
_cell.length_c   1.000
_cell.angle_alpha   90.00
_cell.angle_beta   90.00
_cell.angle_gamma   90.00
#
_symmetry.space_group_name_H-M   'P 1'
#
loop_
_entity.id
_entity.type
_entity.pdbx_description
1 polymer ?
#
loop_
_entity_poly.entity_id
_entity_poly.type
_entity_poly.pdbx_seq_one_letter_code
_entity_poly.pdbx_strand_id
1 'polypeptide(L)'
;MTDINKQVQFGDLILTFTNQFSFVYNDRKTGSSQDGAFWQPVPPAGFKILGTYAIGNYSDVNIDGNNWALCVKEAPNSNAPLANPASFTEIWNDHGSGGENDGSCWRPNAPDGYVALGDVMVNGYDAPSIDSVVCVRKDLTVAGMAGTQIWSDKNSGAKMDIDVFLITPDTAVDTSPKNGYFAVNTFVANNSHSIPNPKSLPEMNVLNLPFPVSTLEEPATPVLQSVNIPPSISGKTVDRITIVPFTAITDAGRTVSWQVNNSPFYFLERAVYYQLEIFDFNTTSVDQTIGKTVTTGITESQTSTFSLTTGISVTAEAGVSFLAEGKVSATVSVEMGYETSTNVEVFKEISVDRQLVTPSGKAAAMWSLGYNMNIVRADQSIVGTSLVLDVNSFVQSQYPS
;
A
#
# COMPACT_ATOMS: atom_id res chain seq x y z
N MET A 1 -17.86 12.01 -15.95
CA MET A 1 -16.48 11.52 -15.77
C MET A 1 -16.19 11.44 -14.27
N THR A 2 -17.17 11.05 -13.43
CA THR A 2 -17.48 9.68 -12.96
C THR A 2 -16.34 9.03 -12.15
N ASP A 3 -16.24 9.48 -10.89
CA ASP A 3 -16.07 8.79 -9.58
C ASP A 3 -15.57 7.34 -9.45
N ILE A 4 -15.13 6.66 -10.50
CA ILE A 4 -14.82 5.21 -10.45
C ILE A 4 -13.51 4.87 -9.75
N ASN A 5 -12.58 5.81 -9.54
CA ASN A 5 -11.25 5.55 -8.97
C ASN A 5 -10.94 6.28 -7.65
N LYS A 6 -11.93 6.82 -6.94
CA LYS A 6 -11.70 7.54 -5.67
C LYS A 6 -11.92 6.73 -4.41
N GLN A 7 -12.64 5.62 -4.50
CA GLN A 7 -12.96 4.73 -3.40
C GLN A 7 -12.86 3.28 -3.86
N VAL A 8 -12.33 2.41 -3.02
CA VAL A 8 -12.10 1.00 -3.36
C VAL A 8 -12.48 0.11 -2.17
N GLN A 9 -13.12 -1.02 -2.45
CA GLN A 9 -13.51 -1.99 -1.43
C GLN A 9 -12.35 -2.93 -1.08
N PHE A 10 -11.92 -2.93 0.18
CA PHE A 10 -10.95 -3.83 0.79
C PHE A 10 -11.69 -4.72 1.80
N GLY A 11 -12.15 -5.89 1.34
CA GLY A 11 -12.96 -6.80 2.16
C GLY A 11 -14.28 -6.17 2.58
N ASP A 12 -14.48 -6.03 3.90
CA ASP A 12 -15.71 -5.51 4.51
C ASP A 12 -15.76 -3.97 4.54
N LEU A 13 -14.68 -3.27 4.18
CA LEU A 13 -14.61 -1.81 4.19
C LEU A 13 -14.39 -1.25 2.79
N ILE A 14 -14.98 -0.10 2.50
CA ILE A 14 -14.61 0.77 1.39
C ILE A 14 -13.69 1.85 1.94
N LEU A 15 -12.52 2.00 1.32
CA LEU A 15 -11.52 3.00 1.70
C LEU A 15 -11.58 4.19 0.74
N THR A 16 -11.30 5.38 1.27
CA THR A 16 -10.98 6.60 0.52
C THR A 16 -10.00 7.44 1.35
N PHE A 17 -9.54 8.54 0.79
CA PHE A 17 -8.70 9.50 1.50
C PHE A 17 -9.29 10.91 1.41
N THR A 18 -8.96 11.73 2.40
CA THR A 18 -9.20 13.18 2.38
C THR A 18 -7.90 13.91 2.62
N ASN A 19 -7.77 15.10 2.03
CA ASN A 19 -6.73 16.07 2.33
C ASN A 19 -7.33 17.40 2.84
N GLN A 20 -8.59 17.35 3.28
CA GLN A 20 -9.33 18.49 3.81
C GLN A 20 -9.49 18.32 5.32
N PHE A 21 -9.19 19.38 6.06
CA PHE A 21 -9.17 19.35 7.51
C PHE A 21 -9.74 20.63 8.12
N SER A 22 -10.43 20.51 9.25
CA SER A 22 -10.87 21.63 10.08
C SER A 22 -9.97 21.76 11.29
N PHE A 23 -9.52 22.99 11.58
CA PHE A 23 -8.70 23.26 12.76
C PHE A 23 -9.45 22.91 14.05
N VAL A 24 -8.74 22.35 15.03
CA VAL A 24 -9.31 21.98 16.34
C VAL A 24 -8.58 22.70 17.48
N TYR A 25 -7.28 22.45 17.61
CA TYR A 25 -6.46 22.93 18.73
C TYR A 25 -5.00 23.09 18.27
N ASN A 26 -4.28 24.02 18.89
CA ASN A 26 -2.83 24.05 18.90
C ASN A 26 -2.34 24.63 20.23
N ASP A 27 -1.11 24.31 20.60
CA ASP A 27 -0.51 24.70 21.87
C ASP A 27 0.23 26.05 21.83
N ARG A 28 -0.11 26.93 20.88
CA ARG A 28 0.51 28.26 20.78
C ARG A 28 0.39 29.00 22.12
N LYS A 29 1.52 29.58 22.53
CA LYS A 29 1.70 30.38 23.75
C LYS A 29 1.53 29.63 25.07
N THR A 30 1.40 28.30 25.06
CA THR A 30 1.41 27.50 26.30
C THR A 30 2.80 27.43 26.94
N GLY A 31 3.88 27.65 26.18
CA GLY A 31 5.25 27.45 26.68
C GLY A 31 5.71 25.99 26.67
N SER A 32 4.90 25.11 26.08
CA SER A 32 5.26 23.74 25.70
C SER A 32 6.63 23.67 25.01
N SER A 33 7.32 22.54 25.22
CA SER A 33 8.65 22.29 24.64
C SER A 33 8.60 21.84 23.17
N GLN A 34 7.42 21.52 22.65
CA GLN A 34 7.19 21.04 21.29
C GLN A 34 5.98 21.77 20.71
N ASP A 35 6.03 22.16 19.45
CA ASP A 35 4.84 22.73 18.79
C ASP A 35 3.92 21.59 18.33
N GLY A 36 2.61 21.71 18.59
CA GLY A 36 1.61 20.73 18.21
C GLY A 36 0.32 21.37 17.71
N ALA A 37 -0.22 20.87 16.61
CA ALA A 37 -1.53 21.24 16.09
C ALA A 37 -2.36 20.02 15.74
N PHE A 38 -3.67 20.14 15.94
CA PHE A 38 -4.64 19.07 15.80
C PHE A 38 -5.78 19.52 14.89
N TRP A 39 -6.20 18.60 14.03
CA TRP A 39 -7.10 18.89 12.95
C TRP A 39 -8.08 17.74 12.73
N GLN A 40 -9.37 18.07 12.63
CA GLN A 40 -10.42 17.13 12.32
C GLN A 40 -10.41 16.86 10.82
N PRO A 41 -10.15 15.63 10.34
CA PRO A 41 -10.28 15.32 8.93
C PRO A 41 -11.74 15.48 8.48
N VAL A 42 -11.93 16.03 7.28
CA VAL A 42 -13.25 16.22 6.66
C VAL A 42 -13.47 15.08 5.66
N PRO A 43 -14.22 14.02 6.02
CA PRO A 43 -14.41 12.87 5.13
C PRO A 43 -15.30 13.23 3.94
N PRO A 44 -15.13 12.57 2.77
CA PRO A 44 -16.11 12.63 1.70
C PRO A 44 -17.51 12.18 2.15
N ALA A 45 -18.55 12.60 1.43
CA ALA A 45 -19.93 12.29 1.78
C ALA A 45 -20.16 10.78 1.95
N GLY A 46 -20.73 10.38 3.09
CA GLY A 46 -21.01 8.98 3.42
C GLY A 46 -19.82 8.19 3.98
N PHE A 47 -18.64 8.80 4.11
CA PHE A 47 -17.49 8.22 4.79
C PHE A 47 -17.37 8.73 6.23
N LYS A 48 -16.64 7.95 7.03
CA LYS A 48 -16.35 8.21 8.44
C LYS A 48 -14.85 8.26 8.65
N ILE A 49 -14.42 8.96 9.69
CA ILE A 49 -13.02 9.04 10.12
C ILE A 49 -12.79 8.15 11.33
N LEU A 50 -11.51 7.85 11.61
CA LEU A 50 -11.09 6.89 12.62
C LEU A 50 -10.34 7.52 13.81
N GLY A 51 -10.17 8.84 13.78
CA GLY A 51 -9.46 9.62 14.79
C GLY A 51 -9.11 11.00 14.25
N THR A 52 -8.53 11.86 15.10
CA THR A 52 -8.11 13.21 14.70
C THR A 52 -6.69 13.17 14.13
N TYR A 53 -6.36 14.13 13.27
CA TYR A 53 -5.00 14.28 12.73
C TYR A 53 -4.17 15.18 13.66
N ALA A 54 -2.89 14.86 13.84
CA ALA A 54 -1.96 15.64 14.63
C ALA A 54 -0.67 15.91 13.84
N ILE A 55 -0.09 17.09 14.03
CA ILE A 55 1.16 17.50 13.40
C ILE A 55 2.04 18.25 14.41
N GLY A 56 3.34 17.96 14.41
CA GLY A 56 4.32 18.55 15.33
C GLY A 56 4.83 19.92 14.90
N ASN A 57 3.93 20.79 14.45
CA ASN A 57 4.18 22.20 14.10
C ASN A 57 2.84 22.96 13.97
N TYR A 58 2.90 24.24 13.60
CA TYR A 58 1.71 25.08 13.38
C TYR A 58 1.36 25.35 11.92
N SER A 59 1.83 24.54 10.98
CA SER A 59 1.50 24.69 9.57
C SER A 59 0.01 24.46 9.33
N ASP A 60 -0.56 25.20 8.38
CA ASP A 60 -1.91 24.92 7.87
C ASP A 60 -1.85 23.70 6.96
N VAL A 61 -2.44 22.61 7.44
CA VAL A 61 -2.41 21.29 6.80
C VAL A 61 -3.16 21.24 5.46
N ASN A 62 -4.01 22.24 5.18
CA ASN A 62 -4.73 22.34 3.91
C ASN A 62 -3.90 23.04 2.81
N ILE A 63 -2.82 23.73 3.17
CA ILE A 63 -2.01 24.53 2.23
C ILE A 63 -0.77 23.78 1.77
N ASP A 64 -0.11 23.04 2.67
CA ASP A 64 1.16 22.36 2.36
C ASP A 64 1.05 21.22 1.32
N GLY A 65 -0.18 20.75 1.07
CA GLY A 65 -0.49 19.71 0.10
C GLY A 65 0.08 18.32 0.43
N ASN A 66 0.56 18.09 1.66
CA ASN A 66 1.26 16.87 2.06
C ASN A 66 0.48 16.00 3.06
N ASN A 67 -0.65 16.51 3.58
CA ASN A 67 -1.45 15.81 4.58
C ASN A 67 -2.59 15.00 3.97
N TRP A 68 -2.93 13.93 4.66
CA TRP A 68 -4.00 13.03 4.27
C TRP A 68 -4.59 12.37 5.51
N ALA A 69 -5.82 11.87 5.43
CA ALA A 69 -6.37 10.95 6.40
C ALA A 69 -7.15 9.86 5.66
N LEU A 70 -7.08 8.64 6.16
CA LEU A 70 -7.88 7.54 5.63
C LEU A 70 -9.31 7.67 6.16
N CYS A 71 -10.28 7.53 5.27
CA CYS A 71 -11.70 7.49 5.64
C CYS A 71 -12.31 6.17 5.19
N VAL A 72 -13.27 5.67 5.97
CA VAL A 72 -13.89 4.36 5.77
C VAL A 72 -15.40 4.46 5.60
N LYS A 73 -15.94 3.49 4.89
CA LYS A 73 -17.37 3.24 4.78
C LYS A 73 -17.61 1.73 4.80
N GLU A 74 -18.77 1.30 5.26
CA GLU A 74 -19.14 -0.13 5.19
C GLU A 74 -19.29 -0.59 3.74
N ALA A 75 -18.73 -1.74 3.41
CA ALA A 75 -18.97 -2.37 2.12
C ALA A 75 -20.38 -2.99 2.06
N PRO A 76 -20.98 -3.09 0.86
CA PRO A 76 -22.23 -3.82 0.68
C PRO A 76 -22.11 -5.27 1.18
N ASN A 77 -23.14 -5.76 1.88
CA ASN A 77 -23.20 -7.12 2.45
C ASN A 77 -22.15 -7.43 3.54
N SER A 78 -21.44 -6.42 4.05
CA SER A 78 -20.58 -6.58 5.24
C SER A 78 -21.43 -6.75 6.51
N ASN A 79 -20.87 -7.41 7.52
CA ASN A 79 -21.55 -7.63 8.79
C ASN A 79 -21.12 -6.56 9.82
N ALA A 80 -21.75 -5.38 9.75
CA ALA A 80 -21.55 -4.26 10.67
C ALA A 80 -20.06 -4.02 11.01
N PRO A 81 -19.21 -3.72 10.01
CA PRO A 81 -17.76 -3.60 10.22
C PRO A 81 -17.37 -2.34 11.01
N LEU A 82 -18.30 -1.40 11.18
CA LEU A 82 -18.12 -0.15 11.92
C LEU A 82 -19.18 -0.05 13.02
N ALA A 83 -18.82 0.61 14.12
CA ALA A 83 -19.76 0.99 15.17
C ALA A 83 -19.38 2.35 15.76
N ASN A 84 -20.36 3.11 16.24
CA ASN A 84 -20.06 4.30 17.02
C ASN A 84 -19.45 3.90 18.39
N PRO A 85 -18.52 4.69 18.96
CA PRO A 85 -18.12 4.52 20.35
C PRO A 85 -19.33 4.63 21.30
N ALA A 86 -19.29 3.89 22.41
CA ALA A 86 -20.33 3.93 23.43
C ALA A 86 -20.26 5.21 24.28
N SER A 87 -19.06 5.74 24.49
CA SER A 87 -18.77 7.00 25.19
C SER A 87 -17.32 7.41 24.91
N PHE A 88 -16.86 8.47 25.57
CA PHE A 88 -15.45 8.88 25.54
C PHE A 88 -14.89 9.03 26.95
N THR A 89 -13.61 8.73 27.11
CA THR A 89 -12.84 8.95 28.34
C THR A 89 -11.89 10.13 28.11
N GLU A 90 -11.95 11.15 28.97
CA GLU A 90 -11.02 12.28 28.90
C GLU A 90 -9.60 11.82 29.25
N ILE A 91 -8.65 12.12 28.36
CA ILE A 91 -7.22 11.80 28.53
C ILE A 91 -6.45 13.03 28.99
N TRP A 92 -6.81 14.21 28.48
CA TRP A 92 -6.11 15.47 28.76
C TRP A 92 -7.01 16.67 28.45
N ASN A 93 -6.75 17.79 29.12
CA ASN A 93 -7.27 19.10 28.74
C ASN A 93 -6.23 20.18 29.05
N ASP A 94 -6.37 21.33 28.39
CA ASP A 94 -5.40 22.41 28.47
C ASP A 94 -5.58 23.33 29.69
N HIS A 95 -6.45 23.01 30.67
CA HIS A 95 -6.69 23.89 31.82
C HIS A 95 -5.39 24.23 32.55
N GLY A 96 -5.09 25.52 32.65
CA GLY A 96 -3.88 26.03 33.31
C GLY A 96 -2.71 26.29 32.36
N SER A 97 -2.83 25.92 31.08
CA SER A 97 -1.77 26.09 30.09
C SER A 97 -1.45 27.55 29.77
N GLY A 98 -2.44 28.44 29.92
CA GLY A 98 -2.32 29.85 29.51
C GLY A 98 -2.19 30.03 27.99
N GLY A 99 -2.50 28.99 27.20
CA GLY A 99 -2.50 29.01 25.74
C GLY A 99 -3.59 29.89 25.13
N GLU A 100 -3.56 30.03 23.81
CA GLU A 100 -4.54 30.83 23.06
C GLU A 100 -5.85 30.10 22.75
N ASN A 101 -5.86 28.77 22.86
CA ASN A 101 -6.98 27.93 22.45
C ASN A 101 -7.33 26.97 23.58
N ASP A 102 -8.62 26.78 23.82
CA ASP A 102 -9.10 25.76 24.74
C ASP A 102 -9.24 24.42 24.00
N GLY A 103 -8.76 23.32 24.59
CA GLY A 103 -8.79 22.01 23.96
C GLY A 103 -8.72 20.84 24.93
N SER A 104 -9.23 19.70 24.48
CA SER A 104 -9.19 18.46 25.25
C SER A 104 -9.07 17.22 24.34
N CYS A 105 -8.39 16.21 24.86
CA CYS A 105 -8.14 14.93 24.19
C CYS A 105 -8.98 13.83 24.83
N TRP A 106 -9.63 13.04 23.99
CA TRP A 106 -10.63 12.04 24.36
C TRP A 106 -10.36 10.70 23.70
N ARG A 107 -10.48 9.65 24.49
CA ARG A 107 -10.37 8.27 24.04
C ARG A 107 -11.73 7.67 23.76
N PRO A 108 -12.00 7.16 22.54
CA PRO A 108 -13.26 6.50 22.24
C PRO A 108 -13.37 5.16 23.00
N ASN A 109 -14.45 4.98 23.75
CA ASN A 109 -14.76 3.71 24.40
C ASN A 109 -15.52 2.81 23.41
N ALA A 110 -14.80 1.92 22.73
CA ALA A 110 -15.38 1.03 21.71
C ALA A 110 -16.39 0.03 22.32
N PRO A 111 -17.49 -0.28 21.62
CA PRO A 111 -18.41 -1.34 22.05
C PRO A 111 -17.77 -2.73 21.92
N ASP A 112 -18.36 -3.72 22.60
CA ASP A 112 -17.89 -5.11 22.56
C ASP A 112 -17.75 -5.64 21.12
N GLY A 113 -16.58 -6.21 20.81
CA GLY A 113 -16.25 -6.71 19.47
C GLY A 113 -15.64 -5.67 18.52
N TYR A 114 -15.51 -4.42 18.95
CA TYR A 114 -14.91 -3.33 18.17
C TYR A 114 -13.70 -2.74 18.91
N VAL A 115 -12.86 -2.00 18.17
CA VAL A 115 -11.72 -1.25 18.70
C VAL A 115 -11.66 0.13 18.05
N ALA A 116 -11.16 1.13 18.78
CA ALA A 116 -10.81 2.42 18.21
C ALA A 116 -9.42 2.35 17.55
N LEU A 117 -9.15 3.23 16.59
CA LEU A 117 -7.89 3.29 15.86
C LEU A 117 -7.11 4.57 16.13
N GLY A 118 -7.60 5.41 17.04
CA GLY A 118 -6.96 6.67 17.43
C GLY A 118 -7.78 7.42 18.48
N ASP A 119 -7.13 8.38 19.13
CA ASP A 119 -7.77 9.32 20.03
C ASP A 119 -8.31 10.55 19.28
N VAL A 120 -9.16 11.32 19.95
CA VAL A 120 -9.87 12.47 19.39
C VAL A 120 -9.48 13.74 20.12
N MET A 121 -9.00 14.75 19.40
CA MET A 121 -8.86 16.10 19.93
C MET A 121 -10.12 16.90 19.61
N VAL A 122 -10.60 17.71 20.56
CA VAL A 122 -11.73 18.62 20.36
C VAL A 122 -11.38 20.04 20.81
N ASN A 123 -12.12 21.00 20.27
CA ASN A 123 -12.10 22.38 20.74
C ASN A 123 -13.00 22.50 21.98
N GLY A 124 -12.47 23.09 23.06
CA GLY A 124 -13.15 23.16 24.35
C GLY A 124 -13.03 21.87 25.18
N TYR A 125 -13.92 21.72 26.16
CA TYR A 125 -13.83 20.70 27.23
C TYR A 125 -14.99 19.71 27.27
N ASP A 126 -15.95 19.83 26.36
CA ASP A 126 -17.06 18.89 26.29
C ASP A 126 -16.66 17.65 25.49
N ALA A 127 -17.11 16.48 25.95
CA ALA A 127 -16.87 15.23 25.24
C ALA A 127 -17.43 15.30 23.80
N PRO A 128 -16.72 14.75 22.79
CA PRO A 128 -17.22 14.72 21.43
C PRO A 128 -18.50 13.90 21.31
N SER A 129 -19.28 14.18 20.27
CA SER A 129 -20.41 13.33 19.89
C SER A 129 -19.94 11.92 19.53
N ILE A 130 -20.73 10.91 19.89
CA ILE A 130 -20.48 9.51 19.50
C ILE A 130 -20.51 9.27 17.99
N ASP A 131 -20.98 10.23 17.19
CA ASP A 131 -20.96 10.17 15.73
C ASP A 131 -19.69 10.80 15.10
N SER A 132 -18.79 11.35 15.92
CA SER A 132 -17.60 12.10 15.47
C SER A 132 -16.52 11.23 14.83
N VAL A 133 -16.40 9.98 15.29
CA VAL A 133 -15.48 8.94 14.80
C VAL A 133 -16.20 7.59 14.88
N VAL A 134 -15.65 6.57 14.23
CA VAL A 134 -16.14 5.19 14.34
C VAL A 134 -15.07 4.24 14.86
N CYS A 135 -15.49 3.23 15.60
CA CYS A 135 -14.71 2.06 15.94
C CYS A 135 -14.86 0.99 14.84
N VAL A 136 -13.85 0.13 14.71
CA VAL A 136 -13.79 -0.90 13.68
C VAL A 136 -13.91 -2.28 14.31
N ARG A 137 -14.61 -3.19 13.64
CA ARG A 137 -14.75 -4.58 14.10
C ARG A 137 -13.36 -5.21 14.28
N LYS A 138 -13.14 -5.86 15.42
CA LYS A 138 -11.80 -6.21 15.89
C LYS A 138 -11.01 -7.13 14.93
N ASP A 139 -11.68 -8.02 14.21
CA ASP A 139 -11.07 -8.92 13.22
C ASP A 139 -10.54 -8.19 11.96
N LEU A 140 -11.00 -6.96 11.70
CA LEU A 140 -10.51 -6.10 10.62
C LEU A 140 -9.35 -5.20 11.08
N THR A 141 -8.76 -5.51 12.23
CA THR A 141 -7.68 -4.71 12.83
C THR A 141 -6.55 -5.61 13.32
N VAL A 142 -5.39 -4.99 13.54
CA VAL A 142 -4.25 -5.60 14.22
C VAL A 142 -3.58 -4.55 15.08
N ALA A 143 -2.91 -4.97 16.15
CA ALA A 143 -2.11 -4.09 16.96
C ALA A 143 -1.04 -3.40 16.10
N GLY A 144 -1.01 -2.08 16.15
CA GLY A 144 0.06 -1.26 15.63
C GLY A 144 1.11 -0.95 16.70
N MET A 145 1.97 0.02 16.38
CA MET A 145 3.02 0.52 17.26
C MET A 145 2.90 2.04 17.37
N ALA A 146 3.41 2.59 18.47
CA ALA A 146 3.62 4.03 18.54
C ALA A 146 4.90 4.35 17.77
N GLY A 147 4.75 5.13 16.70
CA GLY A 147 5.82 5.68 15.89
C GLY A 147 6.39 6.93 16.51
N THR A 148 6.72 7.91 15.67
CA THR A 148 7.30 9.19 16.09
C THR A 148 6.38 9.93 17.06
N GLN A 149 6.97 10.48 18.13
CA GLN A 149 6.27 11.42 19.01
C GLN A 149 5.96 12.70 18.23
N ILE A 150 4.68 13.07 18.17
CA ILE A 150 4.19 14.25 17.47
C ILE A 150 4.22 15.47 18.39
N TRP A 151 3.81 15.29 19.65
CA TRP A 151 3.67 16.38 20.61
C TRP A 151 3.80 15.89 22.05
N SER A 152 4.14 16.81 22.95
CA SER A 152 4.10 16.65 24.41
C SER A 152 3.73 18.00 24.99
N ASP A 153 2.82 18.03 25.96
CA ASP A 153 2.48 19.27 26.65
C ASP A 153 3.48 19.62 27.77
N LYS A 154 4.63 18.96 27.83
CA LYS A 154 5.69 19.23 28.81
C LYS A 154 6.08 20.72 28.80
N ASN A 155 6.01 21.33 29.99
CA ASN A 155 6.21 22.77 30.25
C ASN A 155 5.07 23.69 29.78
N SER A 156 3.93 23.14 29.33
CA SER A 156 2.76 23.94 28.96
C SER A 156 2.08 24.63 30.15
N GLY A 157 2.27 24.11 31.37
CA GLY A 157 1.54 24.57 32.56
C GLY A 157 0.14 23.97 32.71
N ALA A 158 -0.31 23.13 31.77
CA ALA A 158 -1.53 22.34 31.93
C ALA A 158 -1.44 21.45 33.19
N LYS A 159 -2.60 21.17 33.80
CA LYS A 159 -2.68 20.36 35.03
C LYS A 159 -2.55 18.86 34.79
N MET A 160 -2.82 18.41 33.56
CA MET A 160 -2.72 17.03 33.13
C MET A 160 -1.55 16.90 32.18
N ASP A 161 -0.96 15.72 32.10
CA ASP A 161 0.18 15.45 31.22
C ASP A 161 -0.32 14.70 29.98
N ILE A 162 0.26 14.99 28.82
CA ILE A 162 0.01 14.23 27.60
C ILE A 162 1.26 14.13 26.73
N ASP A 163 1.52 12.92 26.24
CA ASP A 163 2.36 12.66 25.09
C ASP A 163 1.51 12.10 23.94
N VAL A 164 1.78 12.55 22.71
CA VAL A 164 1.04 12.16 21.51
C VAL A 164 1.98 11.49 20.52
N PHE A 165 1.62 10.30 20.04
CA PHE A 165 2.44 9.51 19.11
C PHE A 165 1.64 9.13 17.86
N LEU A 166 2.32 9.12 16.71
CA LEU A 166 1.74 8.56 15.48
C LEU A 166 1.47 7.07 15.66
N ILE A 167 0.35 6.56 15.13
CA ILE A 167 0.07 5.12 15.09
C ILE A 167 0.55 4.56 13.74
N THR A 168 1.44 3.57 13.79
CA THR A 168 2.03 2.93 12.61
C THR A 168 1.80 1.41 12.62
N PRO A 169 1.81 0.72 11.47
CA PRO A 169 1.80 -0.75 11.46
C PRO A 169 3.06 -1.31 12.11
N ASP A 170 2.95 -2.46 12.76
CA ASP A 170 4.12 -3.23 13.18
C ASP A 170 4.72 -3.95 11.96
N THR A 171 5.95 -3.57 11.60
CA THR A 171 6.68 -4.16 10.46
C THR A 171 7.36 -5.48 10.82
N ALA A 172 7.42 -5.84 12.10
CA ALA A 172 7.97 -7.12 12.57
C ALA A 172 6.93 -8.25 12.59
N VAL A 173 5.65 -7.93 12.46
CA VAL A 173 4.59 -8.93 12.33
C VAL A 173 4.57 -9.44 10.90
N ASP A 174 4.83 -10.74 10.73
CA ASP A 174 4.63 -11.44 9.46
C ASP A 174 3.21 -11.16 8.96
N THR A 175 3.10 -10.57 7.77
CA THR A 175 1.81 -10.25 7.13
C THR A 175 1.15 -11.50 6.53
N SER A 176 1.73 -12.67 6.75
CA SER A 176 1.06 -13.95 6.61
C SER A 176 0.01 -14.12 7.72
N PRO A 177 -1.31 -13.98 7.43
CA PRO A 177 -1.94 -14.22 6.12
C PRO A 177 -2.36 -12.96 5.34
N LYS A 178 -2.15 -12.99 3.99
CA LYS A 178 -2.78 -12.28 2.83
C LYS A 178 -3.27 -10.82 2.93
N ASN A 179 -3.25 -10.20 4.10
CA ASN A 179 -3.82 -8.89 4.34
C ASN A 179 -2.70 -7.86 4.44
N GLY A 180 -3.05 -6.61 4.08
CA GLY A 180 -2.22 -5.46 4.38
C GLY A 180 -2.58 -4.86 5.74
N TYR A 181 -1.57 -4.32 6.40
CA TYR A 181 -1.75 -3.49 7.59
C TYR A 181 -1.63 -2.01 7.20
N PHE A 182 -2.70 -1.24 7.40
CA PHE A 182 -2.80 0.15 6.92
C PHE A 182 -2.95 1.13 8.08
N ALA A 183 -1.97 2.03 8.24
CA ALA A 183 -2.13 3.18 9.13
C ALA A 183 -3.19 4.13 8.57
N VAL A 184 -3.94 4.74 9.48
CA VAL A 184 -5.07 5.62 9.15
C VAL A 184 -4.71 7.10 9.30
N ASN A 185 -3.45 7.38 9.65
CA ASN A 185 -2.86 8.68 9.91
C ASN A 185 -3.56 9.46 11.04
N THR A 186 -3.60 8.83 12.21
CA THR A 186 -4.08 9.41 13.46
C THR A 186 -3.07 9.14 14.58
N PHE A 187 -3.42 9.47 15.81
CA PHE A 187 -2.51 9.40 16.95
C PHE A 187 -3.08 8.63 18.12
N VAL A 188 -2.19 8.21 19.00
CA VAL A 188 -2.51 7.77 20.36
C VAL A 188 -1.95 8.78 21.35
N ALA A 189 -2.75 9.12 22.35
CA ALA A 189 -2.39 9.93 23.49
C ALA A 189 -2.05 9.06 24.70
N ASN A 190 -1.08 9.49 25.48
CA ASN A 190 -0.70 8.88 26.73
C ASN A 190 -0.73 9.93 27.83
N ASN A 191 -1.49 9.69 28.91
CA ASN A 191 -1.61 10.65 30.02
C ASN A 191 -0.38 10.61 30.95
N SER A 192 0.80 10.92 30.41
CA SER A 192 2.09 10.97 31.11
C SER A 192 3.19 11.50 30.18
N HIS A 193 4.22 12.16 30.74
CA HIS A 193 5.49 12.49 30.05
C HIS A 193 6.61 11.44 30.23
N SER A 194 6.36 10.42 31.05
CA SER A 194 7.44 9.54 31.57
C SER A 194 7.55 8.22 30.80
N ILE A 195 6.61 7.96 29.89
CA ILE A 195 6.59 6.74 29.09
C ILE A 195 6.86 7.15 27.64
N PRO A 196 8.10 7.01 27.16
CA PRO A 196 8.49 7.46 25.82
C PRO A 196 7.82 6.69 24.68
N ASN A 197 7.08 5.61 24.98
CA ASN A 197 6.25 4.91 24.01
C ASN A 197 5.14 4.12 24.75
N PRO A 198 3.84 4.40 24.51
CA PRO A 198 2.76 3.63 25.09
C PRO A 198 2.86 2.17 24.63
N LYS A 199 3.16 1.26 25.57
CA LYS A 199 3.18 -0.17 25.25
C LYS A 199 1.75 -0.69 25.41
N SER A 200 1.13 -1.06 24.29
CA SER A 200 -0.14 -1.83 24.20
C SER A 200 -1.44 -1.12 24.60
N LEU A 201 -1.72 0.07 24.04
CA LEU A 201 -3.05 0.68 24.18
C LEU A 201 -4.04 0.13 23.13
N PRO A 202 -5.31 -0.15 23.47
CA PRO A 202 -6.31 -0.64 22.52
C PRO A 202 -6.62 0.29 21.34
N GLU A 203 -6.25 1.56 21.42
CA GLU A 203 -6.47 2.57 20.37
C GLU A 203 -5.32 2.56 19.35
N MET A 204 -4.20 1.92 19.68
CA MET A 204 -3.05 1.73 18.80
C MET A 204 -3.27 0.57 17.83
N ASN A 205 -4.41 0.56 17.14
CA ASN A 205 -4.69 -0.42 16.09
C ASN A 205 -4.53 0.21 14.72
N VAL A 206 -4.16 -0.62 13.75
CA VAL A 206 -4.21 -0.30 12.32
C VAL A 206 -5.21 -1.23 11.64
N LEU A 207 -5.65 -0.85 10.43
CA LEU A 207 -6.56 -1.69 9.66
C LEU A 207 -5.82 -2.94 9.16
N ASN A 208 -6.48 -4.09 9.20
CA ASN A 208 -6.01 -5.38 8.70
C ASN A 208 -7.00 -5.87 7.63
N LEU A 209 -6.69 -5.62 6.35
CA LEU A 209 -7.64 -5.82 5.26
C LEU A 209 -7.02 -6.56 4.07
N PRO A 210 -7.79 -7.38 3.34
CA PRO A 210 -7.31 -8.03 2.12
C PRO A 210 -7.17 -7.01 0.99
N PHE A 211 -6.23 -7.28 0.07
CA PHE A 211 -6.11 -6.51 -1.16
C PHE A 211 -7.17 -6.94 -2.19
N PRO A 212 -7.74 -6.01 -2.97
CA PRO A 212 -8.58 -6.34 -4.12
C PRO A 212 -7.73 -6.94 -5.23
N VAL A 213 -8.09 -8.13 -5.72
CA VAL A 213 -7.35 -8.86 -6.75
C VAL A 213 -8.26 -9.15 -7.94
N SER A 214 -7.74 -8.97 -9.15
CA SER A 214 -8.32 -9.47 -10.39
C SER A 214 -7.35 -10.43 -11.06
N THR A 215 -7.86 -11.57 -11.53
CA THR A 215 -7.13 -12.53 -12.35
C THR A 215 -7.78 -12.61 -13.72
N LEU A 216 -6.97 -12.53 -14.77
CA LEU A 216 -7.37 -12.50 -16.17
C LEU A 216 -6.71 -13.66 -16.92
N GLU A 217 -7.12 -13.86 -18.17
CA GLU A 217 -6.62 -14.96 -19.01
C GLU A 217 -5.16 -14.72 -19.46
N GLU A 218 -4.33 -15.74 -19.30
CA GLU A 218 -2.95 -15.76 -19.80
C GLU A 218 -2.90 -15.91 -21.33
N PRO A 219 -1.85 -15.42 -22.01
CA PRO A 219 -1.75 -15.55 -23.45
C PRO A 219 -1.55 -17.02 -23.84
N ALA A 220 -2.14 -17.43 -24.96
CA ALA A 220 -1.92 -18.76 -25.50
C ALA A 220 -0.43 -18.99 -25.82
N THR A 221 0.04 -20.22 -25.62
CA THR A 221 1.41 -20.62 -25.96
C THR A 221 1.68 -20.38 -27.46
N PRO A 222 2.80 -19.74 -27.84
CA PRO A 222 3.10 -19.45 -29.24
C PRO A 222 3.27 -20.72 -30.06
N VAL A 223 2.68 -20.71 -31.25
CA VAL A 223 2.83 -21.78 -32.25
C VAL A 223 3.38 -21.16 -33.53
N LEU A 224 4.43 -21.77 -34.08
CA LEU A 224 5.07 -21.32 -35.32
C LEU A 224 4.16 -21.64 -36.52
N GLN A 225 3.75 -20.59 -37.25
CA GLN A 225 2.79 -20.71 -38.36
C GLN A 225 3.45 -20.62 -39.76
N SER A 226 4.74 -20.32 -39.83
CA SER A 226 5.46 -20.18 -41.10
C SER A 226 6.96 -20.41 -40.91
N VAL A 227 7.71 -20.45 -42.01
CA VAL A 227 9.19 -20.48 -41.99
C VAL A 227 9.85 -19.12 -41.73
N ASN A 228 9.05 -18.07 -41.50
CA ASN A 228 9.56 -16.75 -41.18
C ASN A 228 9.78 -16.60 -39.68
N ILE A 229 10.75 -15.76 -39.30
CA ILE A 229 11.01 -15.43 -37.90
C ILE A 229 9.75 -14.81 -37.25
N PRO A 230 9.31 -15.31 -36.08
CA PRO A 230 8.21 -14.71 -35.31
C PRO A 230 8.57 -13.31 -34.78
N PRO A 231 7.57 -12.54 -34.32
CA PRO A 231 7.83 -11.34 -33.51
C PRO A 231 8.65 -11.67 -32.26
N SER A 232 9.47 -10.71 -31.81
CA SER A 232 10.30 -10.87 -30.61
C SER A 232 9.48 -11.13 -29.35
N ILE A 233 8.26 -10.60 -29.27
CA ILE A 233 7.30 -10.85 -28.19
C ILE A 233 6.05 -11.46 -28.82
N SER A 234 5.65 -12.62 -28.32
CA SER A 234 4.45 -13.36 -28.74
C SER A 234 3.47 -13.44 -27.58
N GLY A 235 2.26 -12.93 -27.80
CA GLY A 235 1.30 -12.73 -26.72
C GLY A 235 1.76 -11.66 -25.74
N LYS A 236 0.83 -10.86 -25.23
CA LYS A 236 1.04 -10.03 -24.03
C LYS A 236 -0.32 -9.70 -23.45
N THR A 237 -0.62 -10.23 -22.28
CA THR A 237 -1.87 -9.92 -21.56
C THR A 237 -1.56 -9.61 -20.12
N VAL A 238 -2.26 -8.62 -19.56
CA VAL A 238 -2.29 -8.43 -18.11
C VAL A 238 -3.08 -9.58 -17.52
N ASP A 239 -2.49 -10.32 -16.59
CA ASP A 239 -3.07 -11.53 -16.00
C ASP A 239 -3.37 -11.35 -14.51
N ARG A 240 -2.62 -10.50 -13.79
CA ARG A 240 -2.87 -10.14 -12.39
C ARG A 240 -2.96 -8.63 -12.23
N ILE A 241 -3.93 -8.20 -11.44
CA ILE A 241 -4.05 -6.81 -10.99
C ILE A 241 -4.36 -6.84 -9.50
N THR A 242 -3.59 -6.11 -8.70
CA THR A 242 -3.92 -5.80 -7.31
C THR A 242 -4.00 -4.30 -7.09
N ILE A 243 -5.00 -3.85 -6.32
CA ILE A 243 -5.22 -2.42 -6.06
C ILE A 243 -4.59 -2.04 -4.71
N VAL A 244 -3.76 -1.02 -4.69
CA VAL A 244 -3.01 -0.59 -3.51
C VAL A 244 -3.27 0.90 -3.24
N PRO A 245 -3.29 1.34 -1.96
CA PRO A 245 -3.47 2.76 -1.66
C PRO A 245 -2.22 3.56 -2.06
N PHE A 246 -2.39 4.85 -2.35
CA PHE A 246 -1.25 5.73 -2.69
C PHE A 246 -0.17 5.75 -1.61
N THR A 247 -0.55 5.51 -0.35
CA THR A 247 0.35 5.48 0.80
C THR A 247 1.38 4.36 0.73
N ALA A 248 1.13 3.32 -0.08
CA ALA A 248 2.06 2.23 -0.37
C ALA A 248 3.06 2.55 -1.51
N ILE A 249 2.86 3.65 -2.24
CA ILE A 249 3.57 3.96 -3.48
C ILE A 249 4.44 5.21 -3.32
N THR A 250 5.68 5.11 -3.79
CA THR A 250 6.50 6.29 -4.09
C THR A 250 6.16 6.77 -5.49
N ASP A 251 5.71 8.01 -5.62
CA ASP A 251 5.45 8.66 -6.91
C ASP A 251 5.93 10.11 -6.86
N ALA A 252 7.24 10.29 -7.01
CA ALA A 252 7.93 11.58 -6.87
C ALA A 252 7.44 12.66 -7.87
N GLY A 253 6.76 12.25 -8.94
CA GLY A 253 6.20 13.16 -9.93
C GLY A 253 4.87 13.80 -9.52
N ARG A 254 4.30 13.41 -8.37
CA ARG A 254 2.99 13.83 -7.88
C ARG A 254 3.04 14.20 -6.40
N THR A 255 2.39 15.31 -6.04
CA THR A 255 2.22 15.69 -4.64
C THR A 255 1.18 14.80 -3.97
N VAL A 256 1.21 14.66 -2.64
CA VAL A 256 0.20 13.89 -1.89
C VAL A 256 -1.21 14.43 -2.16
N SER A 257 -1.39 15.75 -2.18
CA SER A 257 -2.66 16.39 -2.54
C SER A 257 -3.13 15.97 -3.94
N TRP A 258 -2.23 15.89 -4.92
CA TRP A 258 -2.60 15.38 -6.24
C TRP A 258 -3.00 13.92 -6.17
N GLN A 259 -2.25 13.08 -5.46
CA GLN A 259 -2.52 11.65 -5.32
C GLN A 259 -3.90 11.42 -4.69
N VAL A 260 -4.19 12.02 -3.53
CA VAL A 260 -5.50 11.93 -2.86
C VAL A 260 -6.64 12.32 -3.79
N ASN A 261 -6.47 13.36 -4.61
CA ASN A 261 -7.53 13.89 -5.44
C ASN A 261 -7.70 13.20 -6.81
N ASN A 262 -6.65 12.59 -7.35
CA ASN A 262 -6.63 12.08 -8.72
C ASN A 262 -6.33 10.58 -8.81
N SER A 263 -5.52 10.03 -7.89
CA SER A 263 -5.12 8.63 -7.86
C SER A 263 -4.94 8.14 -6.40
N PRO A 264 -5.98 8.18 -5.54
CA PRO A 264 -5.87 7.71 -4.16
C PRO A 264 -5.56 6.21 -4.07
N PHE A 265 -5.82 5.49 -5.17
CA PHE A 265 -5.47 4.09 -5.37
C PHE A 265 -4.67 3.95 -6.67
N TYR A 266 -3.76 2.98 -6.67
CA TYR A 266 -2.90 2.60 -7.79
C TYR A 266 -3.12 1.12 -8.11
N PHE A 267 -2.81 0.72 -9.33
CA PHE A 267 -2.89 -0.66 -9.79
C PHE A 267 -1.48 -1.21 -9.94
N LEU A 268 -1.16 -2.27 -9.20
CA LEU A 268 0.02 -3.09 -9.45
C LEU A 268 -0.41 -4.21 -10.40
N GLU A 269 0.08 -4.12 -11.63
CA GLU A 269 -0.29 -5.03 -12.72
C GLU A 269 0.88 -5.96 -13.06
N ARG A 270 0.57 -7.23 -13.33
CA ARG A 270 1.46 -8.20 -13.96
C ARG A 270 0.91 -8.52 -15.34
N ALA A 271 1.78 -8.44 -16.35
CA ALA A 271 1.52 -8.98 -17.66
C ALA A 271 2.44 -10.16 -17.97
N VAL A 272 1.87 -11.15 -18.64
CA VAL A 272 2.57 -12.35 -19.13
C VAL A 272 2.78 -12.22 -20.63
N TYR A 273 3.96 -12.62 -21.10
CA TYR A 273 4.30 -12.67 -22.53
C TYR A 273 5.28 -13.81 -22.81
N TYR A 274 5.53 -14.10 -24.09
CA TYR A 274 6.59 -15.03 -24.51
C TYR A 274 7.65 -14.31 -25.32
N GLN A 275 8.89 -14.33 -24.85
CA GLN A 275 10.05 -13.73 -25.53
C GLN A 275 10.70 -14.75 -26.45
N LEU A 276 10.87 -14.40 -27.73
CA LEU A 276 11.58 -15.25 -28.68
C LEU A 276 13.07 -15.27 -28.34
N GLU A 277 13.60 -16.47 -28.10
CA GLU A 277 14.99 -16.68 -27.68
C GLU A 277 15.86 -17.18 -28.82
N ILE A 278 15.39 -18.22 -29.49
CA ILE A 278 16.10 -18.90 -30.59
C ILE A 278 15.09 -19.10 -31.72
N PHE A 279 15.49 -18.78 -32.94
CA PHE A 279 14.78 -19.12 -34.16
C PHE A 279 15.78 -19.69 -35.16
N ASP A 280 15.35 -20.70 -35.88
CA ASP A 280 16.13 -21.32 -36.94
C ASP A 280 15.23 -21.80 -38.08
N PHE A 281 15.72 -21.67 -39.31
CA PHE A 281 15.09 -22.24 -40.49
C PHE A 281 16.11 -23.10 -41.23
N ASN A 282 15.99 -24.41 -41.04
CA ASN A 282 16.93 -25.38 -41.55
C ASN A 282 16.60 -25.75 -42.99
N THR A 283 17.40 -25.22 -43.92
CA THR A 283 17.31 -25.52 -45.36
C THR A 283 18.23 -26.66 -45.81
N THR A 284 18.94 -27.30 -44.88
CA THR A 284 19.86 -28.39 -45.17
C THR A 284 19.16 -29.75 -45.09
N SER A 285 19.86 -30.81 -45.52
CA SER A 285 19.33 -32.17 -45.53
C SER A 285 19.50 -32.92 -44.21
N VAL A 286 20.11 -32.30 -43.19
CA VAL A 286 20.39 -32.90 -41.88
C VAL A 286 19.87 -31.98 -40.78
N ASP A 287 19.60 -32.54 -39.61
CA ASP A 287 19.14 -31.75 -38.47
C ASP A 287 20.20 -30.75 -38.02
N GLN A 288 19.75 -29.55 -37.63
CA GLN A 288 20.60 -28.47 -37.12
C GLN A 288 20.35 -28.28 -35.63
N THR A 289 21.37 -27.84 -34.90
CA THR A 289 21.25 -27.51 -33.48
C THR A 289 21.89 -26.14 -33.24
N ILE A 290 21.08 -25.19 -32.76
CA ILE A 290 21.55 -23.86 -32.39
C ILE A 290 21.45 -23.72 -30.87
N GLY A 291 22.53 -23.25 -30.25
CA GLY A 291 22.59 -22.95 -28.82
C GLY A 291 22.56 -21.45 -28.54
N LYS A 292 21.95 -21.06 -27.42
CA LYS A 292 21.99 -19.71 -26.87
C LYS A 292 22.03 -19.77 -25.34
N THR A 293 22.85 -18.94 -24.72
CA THR A 293 22.77 -18.66 -23.28
C THR A 293 21.71 -17.58 -23.06
N VAL A 294 20.70 -17.88 -22.24
CA VAL A 294 19.59 -16.97 -21.91
C VAL A 294 19.74 -16.55 -20.45
N THR A 295 19.73 -15.25 -20.19
CA THR A 295 19.67 -14.70 -18.82
C THR A 295 18.20 -14.56 -18.42
N THR A 296 17.80 -15.20 -17.32
CA THR A 296 16.46 -15.14 -16.74
C THR A 296 16.51 -14.50 -15.36
N GLY A 297 15.39 -13.98 -14.87
CA GLY A 297 15.27 -13.28 -13.60
C GLY A 297 15.42 -11.77 -13.74
N ILE A 298 15.71 -11.10 -12.63
CA ILE A 298 15.80 -9.63 -12.57
C ILE A 298 17.19 -9.24 -12.08
N THR A 299 17.82 -8.30 -12.77
CA THR A 299 19.10 -7.73 -12.31
C THR A 299 18.90 -6.85 -11.06
N GLU A 300 19.92 -6.76 -10.21
CA GLU A 300 19.90 -5.85 -9.05
C GLU A 300 19.66 -4.38 -9.45
N SER A 301 20.14 -3.98 -10.62
CA SER A 301 19.96 -2.62 -11.14
C SER A 301 18.49 -2.31 -11.45
N GLN A 302 17.76 -3.28 -12.00
CA GLN A 302 16.34 -3.15 -12.31
C GLN A 302 15.50 -3.12 -11.03
N THR A 303 15.74 -4.05 -10.09
CA THR A 303 15.01 -4.07 -8.81
C THR A 303 15.27 -2.80 -8.01
N SER A 304 16.50 -2.30 -7.98
CA SER A 304 16.85 -1.04 -7.30
C SER A 304 16.15 0.17 -7.91
N THR A 305 16.15 0.28 -9.24
CA THR A 305 15.47 1.39 -9.94
C THR A 305 13.96 1.34 -9.73
N PHE A 306 13.37 0.14 -9.83
CA PHE A 306 11.95 -0.07 -9.59
C PHE A 306 11.57 0.29 -8.15
N SER A 307 12.32 -0.22 -7.18
CA SER A 307 12.09 0.05 -5.74
C SER A 307 12.19 1.53 -5.41
N LEU A 308 13.20 2.22 -5.93
CA LEU A 308 13.40 3.65 -5.68
C LEU A 308 12.27 4.51 -6.27
N THR A 309 11.78 4.13 -7.45
CA THR A 309 10.81 4.94 -8.20
C THR A 309 9.36 4.64 -7.88
N THR A 310 9.08 3.48 -7.28
CA THR A 310 7.71 3.02 -6.98
C THR A 310 7.45 2.72 -5.51
N GLY A 311 8.49 2.56 -4.69
CA GLY A 311 8.37 2.13 -3.31
C GLY A 311 8.04 0.64 -3.14
N ILE A 312 8.17 -0.17 -4.21
CA ILE A 312 7.90 -1.61 -4.17
C ILE A 312 9.19 -2.40 -4.35
N SER A 313 9.48 -3.27 -3.40
CA SER A 313 10.58 -4.22 -3.48
C SER A 313 10.15 -5.50 -4.17
N VAL A 314 11.01 -6.04 -5.04
CA VAL A 314 10.82 -7.32 -5.71
C VAL A 314 12.12 -8.12 -5.58
N THR A 315 12.12 -9.18 -4.76
CA THR A 315 13.31 -10.01 -4.53
C THR A 315 12.95 -11.49 -4.40
N ALA A 316 13.91 -12.38 -4.63
CA ALA A 316 13.70 -13.82 -4.49
C ALA A 316 13.49 -14.24 -3.02
N GLU A 317 13.96 -13.43 -2.07
CA GLU A 317 13.85 -13.70 -0.63
C GLU A 317 12.50 -13.25 -0.05
N ALA A 318 12.00 -12.09 -0.46
CA ALA A 318 10.82 -11.46 0.12
C ALA A 318 9.59 -11.48 -0.81
N GLY A 319 9.79 -11.78 -2.10
CA GLY A 319 8.76 -11.64 -3.12
C GLY A 319 8.48 -10.17 -3.44
N VAL A 320 7.20 -9.79 -3.51
CA VAL A 320 6.75 -8.43 -3.83
C VAL A 320 6.21 -7.74 -2.57
N SER A 321 6.88 -6.70 -2.07
CA SER A 321 6.53 -6.02 -0.81
C SER A 321 6.64 -4.50 -0.89
N PHE A 322 6.04 -3.80 0.08
CA PHE A 322 6.07 -2.33 0.15
C PHE A 322 7.21 -1.82 1.02
N LEU A 323 7.85 -0.71 0.59
CA LEU A 323 8.85 0.04 1.34
C LEU A 323 8.25 1.26 2.07
N ALA A 324 6.92 1.30 2.21
CA ALA A 324 6.16 2.40 2.78
C ALA A 324 6.16 2.38 4.32
N GLU A 325 7.35 2.61 4.90
CA GLU A 325 7.57 2.58 6.35
C GLU A 325 6.56 3.45 7.10
N GLY A 326 5.96 2.88 8.15
CA GLY A 326 4.99 3.54 9.01
C GLY A 326 3.60 3.77 8.40
N LYS A 327 3.39 3.46 7.11
CA LYS A 327 2.12 3.70 6.41
C LYS A 327 1.39 2.41 6.04
N VAL A 328 2.08 1.50 5.35
CA VAL A 328 1.53 0.21 4.91
C VAL A 328 2.58 -0.87 5.10
N SER A 329 2.18 -1.99 5.71
CA SER A 329 3.00 -3.19 5.82
C SER A 329 2.28 -4.35 5.15
N ALA A 330 2.86 -4.90 4.08
CA ALA A 330 2.36 -6.10 3.41
C ALA A 330 3.38 -6.69 2.42
N THR A 331 3.20 -7.98 2.15
CA THR A 331 3.71 -8.66 0.94
C THR A 331 2.52 -9.04 0.06
N VAL A 332 2.58 -8.71 -1.23
CA VAL A 332 1.52 -8.96 -2.22
C VAL A 332 1.90 -9.99 -3.28
N SER A 333 2.89 -10.84 -2.98
CA SER A 333 3.37 -11.90 -3.88
C SER A 333 2.25 -12.82 -4.36
N VAL A 334 1.35 -13.23 -3.48
CA VAL A 334 0.25 -14.16 -3.79
C VAL A 334 -0.75 -13.51 -4.74
N GLU A 335 -1.12 -12.25 -4.48
CA GLU A 335 -2.00 -11.42 -5.31
C GLU A 335 -1.40 -11.27 -6.71
N MET A 336 -0.06 -11.21 -6.77
CA MET A 336 0.73 -11.14 -7.99
C MET A 336 1.07 -12.51 -8.59
N GLY A 337 0.44 -13.61 -8.12
CA GLY A 337 0.55 -14.95 -8.68
C GLY A 337 1.85 -15.70 -8.33
N TYR A 338 2.52 -15.31 -7.25
CA TYR A 338 3.71 -15.95 -6.69
C TYR A 338 3.38 -16.59 -5.33
N GLU A 339 2.73 -17.75 -5.36
CA GLU A 339 2.09 -18.35 -4.17
C GLU A 339 3.03 -19.17 -3.28
N THR A 340 4.18 -19.57 -3.80
CA THR A 340 5.16 -20.41 -3.10
C THR A 340 6.55 -19.79 -3.12
N SER A 341 7.43 -20.23 -2.22
CA SER A 341 8.84 -19.81 -2.23
C SER A 341 9.52 -20.11 -3.57
N THR A 342 9.15 -21.22 -4.22
CA THR A 342 9.64 -21.55 -5.57
C THR A 342 9.10 -20.62 -6.65
N ASN A 343 7.95 -19.98 -6.45
CA ASN A 343 7.45 -19.00 -7.41
C ASN A 343 8.22 -17.68 -7.38
N VAL A 344 8.78 -17.28 -6.24
CA VAL A 344 9.58 -16.05 -6.14
C VAL A 344 11.04 -16.24 -6.54
N GLU A 345 11.54 -17.49 -6.60
CA GLU A 345 12.88 -17.80 -7.14
C GLU A 345 13.05 -17.35 -8.60
N VAL A 346 11.95 -17.14 -9.34
CA VAL A 346 11.97 -16.58 -10.70
C VAL A 346 12.60 -15.19 -10.77
N PHE A 347 12.69 -14.48 -9.64
CA PHE A 347 13.33 -13.16 -9.59
C PHE A 347 14.86 -13.24 -9.56
N LYS A 348 15.44 -14.40 -9.22
CA LYS A 348 16.88 -14.57 -9.16
C LYS A 348 17.49 -14.55 -10.56
N GLU A 349 18.45 -13.65 -10.78
CA GLU A 349 19.20 -13.62 -12.03
C GLU A 349 20.07 -14.87 -12.19
N ILE A 350 19.84 -15.63 -13.26
CA ILE A 350 20.64 -16.79 -13.64
C ILE A 350 20.84 -16.84 -15.17
N SER A 351 21.98 -17.35 -15.61
CA SER A 351 22.22 -17.66 -17.03
C SER A 351 22.03 -19.15 -17.28
N VAL A 352 21.27 -19.48 -18.31
CA VAL A 352 20.92 -20.86 -18.64
C VAL A 352 21.19 -21.14 -20.11
N ASP A 353 21.95 -22.18 -20.40
CA ASP A 353 22.17 -22.64 -21.77
C ASP A 353 20.96 -23.39 -22.31
N ARG A 354 20.55 -23.02 -23.52
CA ARG A 354 19.43 -23.62 -24.25
C ARG A 354 19.87 -24.02 -25.64
N GLN A 355 19.30 -25.11 -26.13
CA GLN A 355 19.52 -25.62 -27.47
C GLN A 355 18.19 -25.88 -28.15
N LEU A 356 18.11 -25.50 -29.43
CA LEU A 356 16.99 -25.77 -30.31
C LEU A 356 17.46 -26.72 -31.40
N VAL A 357 16.77 -27.85 -31.54
CA VAL A 357 16.99 -28.80 -32.64
C VAL A 357 15.95 -28.54 -33.74
N THR A 358 16.42 -28.25 -34.94
CA THR A 358 15.60 -27.94 -36.10
C THR A 358 15.75 -29.05 -37.14
N PRO A 359 14.71 -29.86 -37.38
CA PRO A 359 14.77 -30.91 -38.38
C PRO A 359 15.02 -30.37 -39.78
N SER A 360 15.61 -31.22 -40.63
CA SER A 360 15.79 -30.95 -42.07
C SER A 360 14.49 -30.44 -42.73
N GLY A 361 14.58 -29.29 -43.41
CA GLY A 361 13.46 -28.67 -44.13
C GLY A 361 12.40 -27.99 -43.26
N LYS A 362 12.61 -27.87 -41.94
CA LYS A 362 11.69 -27.21 -41.01
C LYS A 362 12.24 -25.89 -40.48
N ALA A 363 11.34 -25.04 -40.01
CA ALA A 363 11.65 -23.97 -39.08
C ALA A 363 11.31 -24.39 -37.65
N ALA A 364 12.07 -23.89 -36.69
CA ALA A 364 11.83 -24.09 -35.26
C ALA A 364 12.03 -22.78 -34.51
N ALA A 365 11.31 -22.62 -33.41
CA ALA A 365 11.44 -21.48 -32.53
C ALA A 365 11.35 -21.93 -31.07
N MET A 366 12.09 -21.23 -30.21
CA MET A 366 12.03 -21.36 -28.76
C MET A 366 11.69 -20.00 -28.15
N TRP A 367 10.74 -20.00 -27.23
CA TRP A 367 10.41 -18.83 -26.42
C TRP A 367 10.62 -19.11 -24.95
N SER A 368 11.03 -18.09 -24.20
CA SER A 368 10.95 -18.04 -22.74
C SER A 368 9.61 -17.39 -22.33
N LEU A 369 9.03 -17.85 -21.22
CA LEU A 369 7.96 -17.13 -20.54
C LEU A 369 8.55 -15.84 -19.94
N GLY A 370 7.84 -14.72 -20.00
CA GLY A 370 8.28 -13.46 -19.40
C GLY A 370 7.15 -12.75 -18.66
N TYR A 371 7.55 -11.94 -17.67
CA TYR A 371 6.66 -11.11 -16.88
C TYR A 371 7.05 -9.63 -16.97
N ASN A 372 6.04 -8.77 -16.96
CA ASN A 372 6.18 -7.33 -16.93
C ASN A 372 5.31 -6.79 -15.80
N MET A 373 5.91 -6.09 -14.83
CA MET A 373 5.20 -5.46 -13.73
C MET A 373 5.19 -3.94 -13.87
N ASN A 374 4.01 -3.34 -13.68
CA ASN A 374 3.79 -1.90 -13.74
C ASN A 374 3.02 -1.42 -12.52
N ILE A 375 3.32 -0.18 -12.11
CA ILE A 375 2.47 0.59 -11.22
C ILE A 375 1.73 1.62 -12.05
N VAL A 376 0.41 1.58 -11.99
CA VAL A 376 -0.46 2.37 -12.87
C VAL A 376 -1.34 3.28 -12.02
N ARG A 377 -1.40 4.56 -12.39
CA ARG A 377 -2.28 5.56 -11.79
C ARG A 377 -3.72 5.35 -12.24
N ALA A 378 -4.66 5.98 -11.56
CA ALA A 378 -6.07 6.02 -11.96
C ALA A 378 -6.33 6.59 -13.36
N ASP A 379 -5.41 7.38 -13.91
CA ASP A 379 -5.47 7.92 -15.28
C ASP A 379 -4.79 7.03 -16.34
N GLN A 380 -4.42 5.80 -15.96
CA GLN A 380 -3.69 4.81 -16.77
C GLN A 380 -2.24 5.16 -17.10
N SER A 381 -1.68 6.24 -16.53
CA SER A 381 -0.26 6.53 -16.67
C SER A 381 0.59 5.64 -15.73
N ILE A 382 1.76 5.24 -16.21
CA ILE A 382 2.71 4.42 -15.44
C ILE A 382 3.53 5.30 -14.48
N VAL A 383 3.81 4.76 -13.28
CA VAL A 383 4.75 5.32 -12.30
C VAL A 383 6.12 4.66 -12.51
N GLY A 384 7.18 5.47 -12.55
CA GLY A 384 8.54 4.96 -12.71
C GLY A 384 8.74 4.18 -14.02
N THR A 385 9.50 3.10 -13.95
CA THR A 385 9.80 2.21 -15.08
C THR A 385 9.18 0.83 -14.86
N SER A 386 8.77 0.15 -15.92
CA SER A 386 8.32 -1.24 -15.85
C SER A 386 9.45 -2.16 -15.37
N LEU A 387 9.12 -3.15 -14.55
CA LEU A 387 10.03 -4.23 -14.17
C LEU A 387 9.79 -5.43 -15.07
N VAL A 388 10.83 -5.92 -15.74
CA VAL A 388 10.71 -6.95 -16.78
C VAL A 388 11.67 -8.08 -16.48
N LEU A 389 11.19 -9.31 -16.59
CA LEU A 389 11.99 -10.52 -16.47
C LEU A 389 11.54 -11.58 -17.45
N ASP A 390 12.51 -12.30 -17.98
CA ASP A 390 12.28 -13.60 -18.59
C ASP A 390 12.46 -14.68 -17.52
N VAL A 391 11.72 -15.77 -17.65
CA VAL A 391 11.61 -16.84 -16.67
C VAL A 391 12.27 -18.09 -17.22
N ASN A 392 12.86 -18.89 -16.35
CA ASN A 392 13.43 -20.20 -16.71
C ASN A 392 12.33 -21.25 -17.00
N SER A 393 11.46 -20.95 -17.97
CA SER A 393 10.39 -21.77 -18.49
C SER A 393 10.32 -21.53 -19.98
N PHE A 394 10.49 -22.59 -20.77
CA PHE A 394 10.68 -22.47 -22.22
C PHE A 394 9.70 -23.36 -22.96
N VAL A 395 9.21 -22.85 -24.09
CA VAL A 395 8.32 -23.56 -25.02
C VAL A 395 8.94 -23.56 -26.41
N GLN A 396 8.67 -24.61 -27.18
CA GLN A 396 9.20 -24.77 -28.53
C GLN A 396 8.08 -25.13 -29.51
N SER A 397 8.22 -24.68 -30.75
CA SER A 397 7.31 -25.03 -31.85
C SER A 397 8.10 -25.20 -33.15
N GLN A 398 7.59 -26.03 -34.06
CA GLN A 398 8.16 -26.26 -35.39
C GLN A 398 7.12 -26.00 -36.50
N TYR A 399 7.60 -25.71 -37.71
CA TYR A 399 6.79 -25.53 -38.91
C TYR A 399 7.49 -26.06 -40.18
N PRO A 400 6.82 -26.83 -41.05
CA PRO A 400 5.51 -27.44 -40.83
C PRO A 400 5.55 -28.43 -39.64
N SER A 401 4.43 -28.54 -38.93
CA SER A 401 4.27 -29.39 -37.73
C SER A 401 4.66 -30.83 -38.00
#